data_AF-A0A7V2TWT6-F1
#
_entry.id   AF-A0A7V2TWT6-F1
#
_cell.length_a   1.000
_cell.length_b   1.000
_cell.length_c   1.000
_cell.angle_alpha   90.00
_cell.angle_beta   90.00
_cell.angle_gamma   90.00
#
_symmetry.space_group_name_H-M   'P 1'
#
loop_
_entity.id
_entity.type
_entity.pdbx_description
1 polymer ?
#
loop_
_entity_poly.entity_id
_entity_poly.type
_entity_poly.pdbx_seq_one_letter_code
_entity_poly.pdbx_strand_id
1 'polypeptide(L)'
;MKTPLWTPSEERIRTANLTRFIDYVNRKQGKDLKNYSDLLRWSTEDIPAFWARMWEFADIKASRGYDQVVDDVRKMPGAKWFSGARLNFAENLLRYGDDRPAFIFKGETQKYARMTYRELRTAVARLAKSLRELGVKPGDRVAAYMPNTMETAIAMLAATSVGAAWSSCATDIGSQAALDRLGQIEPKVLFTVNGYYYKGKAFSSVANAAEVAGGIPTLQKVVVATYPEEKADLSRIPNAVPWEDFLSRERDPALEFEQLPFDHPVYIMFSSGTTGKPKCLVQGAGGILINHLKELILHTDLKREDRILYITTCSWMMWNWLQSSLGVG
;
A
#
# COMPACT_ATOMS: atom_id res chain seq x y z
N MET A 1 2.27 7.66 -43.41
CA MET A 1 1.74 7.12 -42.13
C MET A 1 2.85 6.38 -41.43
N LYS A 2 3.01 6.52 -40.11
CA LYS A 2 3.99 5.73 -39.37
C LYS A 2 3.40 4.34 -39.10
N THR A 3 4.12 3.29 -39.47
CA THR A 3 3.73 1.90 -39.16
C THR A 3 3.88 1.66 -37.66
N PRO A 4 2.87 1.13 -36.96
CA PRO A 4 2.98 0.81 -35.54
C PRO A 4 4.01 -0.31 -35.31
N LEU A 5 4.77 -0.23 -34.23
CA LEU A 5 5.71 -1.29 -33.81
C LEU A 5 4.96 -2.56 -33.36
N TRP A 6 3.78 -2.40 -32.79
CA TRP A 6 2.93 -3.48 -32.30
C TRP A 6 1.47 -3.03 -32.25
N THR A 7 0.55 -3.95 -32.54
CA THR A 7 -0.89 -3.76 -32.43
C THR A 7 -1.48 -4.96 -31.68
N PRO A 8 -2.36 -4.75 -30.68
CA PRO A 8 -3.02 -5.87 -30.00
C PRO A 8 -3.93 -6.64 -30.95
N SER A 9 -4.08 -7.94 -30.72
CA SER A 9 -5.09 -8.74 -31.42
C SER A 9 -6.50 -8.32 -31.03
N GLU A 10 -7.48 -8.57 -31.91
CA GLU A 10 -8.89 -8.31 -31.64
C GLU A 10 -9.36 -9.03 -30.37
N GLU A 11 -8.90 -10.27 -30.16
CA GLU A 11 -9.23 -11.04 -28.95
C GLU A 11 -8.69 -10.38 -27.67
N ARG A 12 -7.47 -9.83 -27.71
CA ARG A 12 -6.90 -9.09 -26.57
C ARG A 12 -7.70 -7.82 -26.30
N ILE A 13 -8.13 -7.11 -27.34
CA ILE A 13 -8.99 -5.92 -27.19
C ILE A 13 -10.33 -6.35 -26.55
N ARG A 14 -10.98 -7.38 -27.09
CA ARG A 14 -12.31 -7.84 -26.65
C ARG A 14 -12.34 -8.31 -25.19
N THR A 15 -11.28 -8.95 -24.72
CA THR A 15 -11.20 -9.53 -23.36
C THR A 15 -10.57 -8.61 -22.31
N ALA A 16 -10.08 -7.43 -22.71
CA ALA A 16 -9.50 -6.47 -21.78
C ALA A 16 -10.54 -5.90 -20.79
N ASN A 17 -10.11 -5.70 -19.54
CA ASN A 17 -10.86 -5.00 -18.50
C ASN A 17 -11.27 -3.58 -18.92
N LEU A 18 -10.45 -2.90 -19.74
CA LEU A 18 -10.78 -1.59 -20.30
C LEU A 18 -12.02 -1.65 -21.20
N THR A 19 -12.10 -2.64 -22.09
CA THR A 19 -13.28 -2.89 -22.93
C THR A 19 -14.50 -3.23 -22.07
N ARG A 20 -14.32 -4.07 -21.04
CA ARG A 20 -15.37 -4.37 -20.06
C ARG A 20 -15.87 -3.11 -19.33
N PHE A 21 -14.97 -2.18 -19.02
CA PHE A 21 -15.32 -0.91 -18.37
C PHE A 21 -16.06 0.04 -19.32
N ILE A 22 -15.63 0.14 -20.59
CA ILE A 22 -16.34 0.88 -21.64
C ILE A 22 -17.78 0.37 -21.75
N ASP A 23 -17.97 -0.95 -21.86
CA ASP A 23 -19.30 -1.57 -21.92
C ASP A 23 -20.12 -1.29 -20.65
N TYR A 24 -19.48 -1.31 -19.49
CA TYR A 24 -20.11 -0.96 -18.22
C TYR A 24 -20.63 0.48 -18.22
N VAL A 25 -19.80 1.44 -18.64
CA VAL A 25 -20.16 2.86 -18.74
C VAL A 25 -21.30 3.05 -19.75
N ASN A 26 -21.19 2.45 -20.94
CA ASN A 26 -22.23 2.53 -21.97
C ASN A 26 -23.59 2.08 -21.43
N ARG A 27 -23.64 0.91 -20.76
CA ARG A 27 -24.87 0.41 -20.13
C ARG A 27 -25.40 1.29 -19.00
N LYS A 28 -24.52 1.82 -18.14
CA LYS A 28 -24.91 2.59 -16.95
C LYS A 28 -25.26 4.04 -17.23
N GLN A 29 -24.80 4.61 -18.34
CA GLN A 29 -24.92 6.03 -18.65
C GLN A 29 -25.63 6.29 -19.99
N GLY A 30 -26.03 5.23 -20.71
CA GLY A 30 -26.60 5.37 -22.06
C GLY A 30 -25.62 6.02 -23.04
N LYS A 31 -24.31 5.79 -22.86
CA LYS A 31 -23.24 6.29 -23.74
C LYS A 31 -22.98 5.30 -24.86
N ASP A 32 -22.27 5.77 -25.89
CA ASP A 32 -21.85 4.96 -27.03
C ASP A 32 -20.34 5.09 -27.30
N LEU A 33 -19.54 4.91 -26.24
CA LEU A 33 -18.08 4.96 -26.31
C LEU A 33 -17.58 3.73 -27.08
N LYS A 34 -16.77 3.92 -28.13
CA LYS A 34 -16.30 2.83 -29.00
C LYS A 34 -14.90 2.36 -28.69
N ASN A 35 -14.07 3.23 -28.12
CA ASN A 35 -12.65 2.97 -27.93
C ASN A 35 -12.08 3.81 -26.77
N TYR A 36 -10.77 3.64 -26.53
CA TYR A 36 -10.06 4.37 -25.49
C TYR A 36 -10.11 5.90 -25.65
N SER A 37 -10.07 6.41 -26.88
CA SER A 37 -10.11 7.86 -27.12
C SER A 37 -11.45 8.46 -26.71
N ASP A 38 -12.55 7.75 -26.97
CA ASP A 38 -13.88 8.16 -26.53
C ASP A 38 -13.98 8.12 -25.00
N LEU A 39 -13.46 7.06 -24.39
CA LEU A 39 -13.40 6.93 -22.92
C LEU A 39 -12.57 8.05 -22.28
N LEU A 40 -11.41 8.36 -22.84
CA LEU A 40 -10.52 9.42 -22.36
C LEU A 40 -11.18 10.80 -22.46
N ARG A 41 -11.87 11.07 -23.58
CA ARG A 41 -12.61 12.32 -23.75
C ARG A 41 -13.71 12.42 -22.68
N TRP A 42 -14.54 11.39 -22.56
CA TRP A 42 -15.61 11.39 -21.58
C TRP A 42 -15.10 11.49 -20.13
N SER A 43 -14.01 10.80 -19.78
CA SER A 43 -13.48 10.81 -18.41
C SER A 43 -12.88 12.15 -17.98
N THR A 44 -12.53 13.00 -18.94
CA THR A 44 -11.98 14.34 -18.69
C THR A 44 -13.02 15.45 -18.81
N GLU A 45 -14.09 15.23 -19.58
CA GLU A 45 -15.22 16.15 -19.69
C GLU A 45 -16.23 15.97 -18.53
N ASP A 46 -16.48 14.73 -18.09
CA ASP A 46 -17.42 14.38 -17.02
C ASP A 46 -16.71 13.62 -15.89
N ILE A 47 -15.77 14.33 -15.26
CA ILE A 47 -14.91 13.82 -14.20
C ILE A 47 -15.70 13.20 -13.03
N PRO A 48 -16.77 13.83 -12.49
CA PRO A 48 -17.55 13.23 -11.41
C PRO A 48 -18.23 11.92 -11.82
N ALA A 49 -18.81 11.86 -13.02
CA ALA A 49 -19.44 10.61 -13.49
C ALA A 49 -18.42 9.50 -13.71
N PHE A 50 -17.25 9.81 -14.27
CA PHE A 50 -16.17 8.83 -14.42
C PHE A 50 -15.77 8.21 -13.08
N TRP A 51 -15.49 9.04 -12.07
CA TRP A 51 -15.04 8.55 -10.78
C TRP A 51 -16.15 7.81 -10.01
N ALA A 52 -17.42 8.21 -10.15
CA ALA A 52 -18.55 7.44 -9.63
C ALA A 52 -18.64 6.04 -10.27
N ARG A 53 -18.46 5.94 -11.60
CA ARG A 53 -18.47 4.64 -12.30
C ARG A 53 -17.25 3.79 -11.96
N MET A 54 -16.07 4.41 -11.77
CA MET A 54 -14.88 3.71 -11.30
C MET A 54 -15.06 3.14 -9.91
N TRP A 55 -15.67 3.89 -9.00
CA TRP A 55 -15.98 3.43 -7.64
C TRP A 55 -16.83 2.15 -7.67
N GLU A 56 -17.88 2.14 -8.48
CA GLU A 56 -18.77 0.99 -8.64
C GLU A 56 -18.07 -0.18 -9.33
N PHE A 57 -17.34 0.06 -10.42
CA PHE A 57 -16.70 -0.99 -11.21
C PHE A 57 -15.56 -1.68 -10.47
N ALA A 58 -14.81 -0.93 -9.65
CA ALA A 58 -13.77 -1.47 -8.78
C ALA A 58 -14.35 -2.13 -7.51
N ASP A 59 -15.67 -2.10 -7.32
CA ASP A 59 -16.37 -2.63 -6.15
C ASP A 59 -15.73 -2.12 -4.85
N ILE A 60 -15.63 -0.78 -4.73
CA ILE A 60 -15.02 -0.17 -3.54
C ILE A 60 -15.87 -0.48 -2.31
N LYS A 61 -15.27 -1.19 -1.35
CA LYS A 61 -15.89 -1.49 -0.06
C LYS A 61 -15.84 -0.26 0.83
N ALA A 62 -17.01 0.13 1.33
CA ALA A 62 -17.20 1.25 2.23
C ALA A 62 -18.37 0.95 3.17
N SER A 63 -18.25 1.28 4.46
CA SER A 63 -19.35 1.19 5.42
C SER A 63 -20.42 2.26 5.20
N ARG A 64 -20.03 3.39 4.58
CA ARG A 64 -20.95 4.43 4.11
C ARG A 64 -20.51 4.92 2.74
N GLY A 65 -21.46 5.03 1.81
CA GLY A 65 -21.25 5.68 0.51
C GLY A 65 -20.94 7.18 0.63
N TYR A 66 -20.75 7.82 -0.52
CA TYR A 66 -20.48 9.26 -0.62
C TYR A 66 -21.76 10.05 -0.87
N ASP A 67 -21.76 11.31 -0.43
CA ASP A 67 -22.82 12.28 -0.71
C ASP A 67 -22.51 13.06 -2.01
N GLN A 68 -21.23 13.31 -2.28
CA GLN A 68 -20.75 14.03 -3.46
C GLN A 68 -19.37 13.52 -3.89
N VAL A 69 -19.18 13.27 -5.19
CA VAL A 69 -17.92 12.77 -5.76
C VAL A 69 -16.78 13.77 -5.66
N VAL A 70 -17.05 15.06 -5.91
CA VAL A 70 -16.06 16.13 -5.81
C VAL A 70 -16.76 17.47 -5.62
N ASP A 71 -16.20 18.34 -4.78
CA ASP A 71 -16.73 19.70 -4.53
C ASP A 71 -16.50 20.64 -5.72
N ASP A 72 -15.27 20.74 -6.20
CA ASP A 72 -14.89 21.52 -7.39
C ASP A 72 -13.73 20.85 -8.13
N VAL A 73 -13.99 20.42 -9.37
CA VAL A 73 -13.00 19.77 -10.25
C VAL A 73 -11.82 20.66 -10.64
N ARG A 74 -11.94 21.99 -10.49
CA ARG A 74 -10.90 22.96 -10.82
C ARG A 74 -10.04 23.36 -9.63
N LYS A 75 -10.46 23.00 -8.41
CA LYS A 75 -9.80 23.44 -7.19
C LYS A 75 -8.55 22.62 -6.90
N MET A 76 -7.38 23.25 -7.03
CA MET A 76 -6.10 22.66 -6.64
C MET A 76 -5.21 23.70 -5.96
N PRO A 77 -4.64 23.41 -4.77
CA PRO A 77 -4.84 22.21 -3.95
C PRO A 77 -6.17 22.21 -3.17
N GLY A 78 -6.56 21.05 -2.62
CA GLY A 78 -7.63 20.95 -1.61
C GLY A 78 -9.05 20.69 -2.13
N ALA A 79 -9.21 20.12 -3.33
CA ALA A 79 -10.46 19.49 -3.74
C ALA A 79 -10.84 18.37 -2.77
N LYS A 80 -12.13 18.30 -2.41
CA LYS A 80 -12.70 17.28 -1.53
C LYS A 80 -13.38 16.22 -2.37
N TRP A 81 -12.80 15.04 -2.38
CA TRP A 81 -13.31 13.90 -3.15
C TRP A 81 -14.15 12.97 -2.26
N PHE A 82 -15.24 12.43 -2.82
CA PHE A 82 -16.14 11.45 -2.22
C PHE A 82 -16.55 11.80 -0.78
N SER A 83 -16.93 13.06 -0.58
CA SER A 83 -17.32 13.58 0.74
C SER A 83 -18.44 12.73 1.34
N GLY A 84 -18.31 12.46 2.64
CA GLY A 84 -19.22 11.59 3.38
C GLY A 84 -18.87 10.09 3.34
N ALA A 85 -18.07 9.61 2.38
CA ALA A 85 -17.67 8.21 2.36
C ALA A 85 -16.87 7.80 3.60
N ARG A 86 -17.12 6.57 4.07
CA ARG A 86 -16.38 5.94 5.16
C ARG A 86 -15.87 4.58 4.69
N LEU A 87 -14.55 4.42 4.62
CA LEU A 87 -13.90 3.21 4.10
C LEU A 87 -12.60 2.92 4.85
N ASN A 88 -12.05 1.73 4.60
CA ASN A 88 -10.69 1.39 5.01
C ASN A 88 -9.86 0.92 3.82
N PHE A 89 -8.61 1.38 3.73
CA PHE A 89 -7.68 0.99 2.67
C PHE A 89 -7.34 -0.50 2.73
N ALA A 90 -6.93 -1.00 3.89
CA ALA A 90 -6.57 -2.41 4.07
C ALA A 90 -7.75 -3.36 3.87
N GLU A 91 -8.97 -2.97 4.26
CA GLU A 91 -10.18 -3.77 4.01
C GLU A 91 -10.40 -4.04 2.52
N ASN A 92 -10.15 -3.03 1.69
CA ASN A 92 -10.27 -3.15 0.24
C ASN A 92 -9.17 -4.05 -0.35
N LEU A 93 -7.94 -3.98 0.16
CA LEU A 93 -6.83 -4.84 -0.26
C LEU A 93 -6.99 -6.29 0.26
N LEU A 94 -7.63 -6.48 1.41
CA LEU A 94 -7.85 -7.78 2.04
C LEU A 94 -9.26 -8.31 1.78
N ARG A 95 -9.93 -7.85 0.72
CA ARG A 95 -11.33 -8.20 0.43
C ARG A 95 -11.55 -9.69 0.17
N TYR A 96 -10.49 -10.43 -0.15
CA TYR A 96 -10.47 -11.88 -0.35
C TYR A 96 -9.85 -12.60 0.86
N GLY A 97 -10.37 -13.77 1.20
CA GLY A 97 -9.89 -14.60 2.31
C GLY A 97 -9.88 -16.09 1.97
N ASP A 98 -9.53 -16.41 0.73
CA ASP A 98 -9.45 -17.77 0.22
C ASP A 98 -8.00 -18.32 0.25
N ASP A 99 -7.81 -19.52 -0.28
CA ASP A 99 -6.52 -20.22 -0.29
C ASP A 99 -5.69 -19.94 -1.55
N ARG A 100 -6.05 -18.91 -2.34
CA ARG A 100 -5.21 -18.43 -3.45
C ARG A 100 -3.97 -17.74 -2.89
N PRO A 101 -2.82 -17.82 -3.59
CA PRO A 101 -1.62 -17.09 -3.16
C PRO A 101 -1.85 -15.58 -3.23
N ALA A 102 -1.66 -14.88 -2.10
CA ALA A 102 -1.55 -13.43 -2.04
C ALA A 102 -0.11 -12.98 -2.29
N PHE A 103 0.87 -13.70 -1.71
CA PHE A 103 2.29 -13.42 -1.89
C PHE A 103 3.08 -14.64 -2.36
N ILE A 104 4.04 -14.38 -3.23
CA ILE A 104 5.13 -15.30 -3.57
C ILE A 104 6.42 -14.51 -3.34
N PHE A 105 7.13 -14.85 -2.28
CA PHE A 105 8.40 -14.24 -1.91
C PHE A 105 9.57 -15.06 -2.45
N LYS A 106 10.62 -14.37 -2.90
CA LYS A 106 11.85 -14.98 -3.39
C LYS A 106 13.06 -14.12 -3.02
N GLY A 107 13.85 -14.58 -2.04
CA GLY A 107 15.15 -14.01 -1.69
C GLY A 107 16.30 -14.51 -2.57
N GLU A 108 17.42 -13.77 -2.61
CA GLU A 108 18.61 -14.10 -3.42
C GLU A 108 19.34 -15.38 -2.96
N THR A 109 19.59 -15.52 -1.66
CA THR A 109 20.43 -16.60 -1.08
C THR A 109 19.60 -17.73 -0.48
N GLN A 110 18.38 -17.43 0.01
CA GLN A 110 17.19 -18.29 0.07
C GLN A 110 16.04 -17.62 0.85
N LYS A 111 14.82 -17.70 0.29
CA LYS A 111 13.57 -18.21 0.90
C LYS A 111 12.50 -18.07 -0.18
N TYR A 112 12.17 -19.17 -0.85
CA TYR A 112 10.90 -19.26 -1.56
C TYR A 112 9.83 -19.44 -0.48
N ALA A 113 8.93 -18.48 -0.38
CA ALA A 113 7.81 -18.59 0.55
C ALA A 113 6.54 -18.15 -0.16
N ARG A 114 5.44 -18.78 0.20
CA ARG A 114 4.12 -18.46 -0.33
C ARG A 114 3.19 -18.21 0.85
N MET A 115 2.35 -17.20 0.72
CA MET A 115 1.32 -16.88 1.68
C MET A 115 -0.01 -16.75 0.93
N THR A 116 -1.04 -17.43 1.43
CA THR A 116 -2.41 -17.33 0.92
C THR A 116 -3.12 -16.07 1.42
N TYR A 117 -4.22 -15.69 0.78
CA TYR A 117 -5.07 -14.60 1.30
C TYR A 117 -5.59 -14.87 2.70
N ARG A 118 -5.96 -16.13 3.01
CA ARG A 118 -6.35 -16.55 4.36
C ARG A 118 -5.24 -16.32 5.38
N GLU A 119 -4.03 -16.83 5.11
CA GLU A 119 -2.88 -16.65 6.01
C GLU A 119 -2.50 -15.17 6.16
N LEU A 120 -2.56 -14.40 5.07
CA LEU A 120 -2.30 -12.96 5.09
C LEU A 120 -3.29 -12.24 6.02
N ARG A 121 -4.59 -12.54 5.93
CA ARG A 121 -5.60 -11.94 6.81
C ARG A 121 -5.34 -12.26 8.28
N THR A 122 -5.01 -13.52 8.61
CA THR A 122 -4.67 -13.91 9.98
C THR A 122 -3.41 -13.20 10.47
N ALA A 123 -2.35 -13.11 9.64
CA ALA A 123 -1.13 -12.40 9.99
C ALA A 123 -1.38 -10.90 10.25
N VAL A 124 -2.16 -10.25 9.38
CA VAL A 124 -2.56 -8.84 9.55
C VAL A 124 -3.41 -8.66 10.81
N ALA A 125 -4.34 -9.57 11.10
CA ALA A 125 -5.19 -9.49 12.29
C ALA A 125 -4.37 -9.54 13.59
N ARG A 126 -3.40 -10.47 13.67
CA ARG A 126 -2.51 -10.60 14.84
C ARG A 126 -1.68 -9.34 15.06
N LEU A 127 -1.13 -8.78 13.98
CA LEU A 127 -0.33 -7.57 14.09
C LEU A 127 -1.19 -6.33 14.39
N ALA A 128 -2.35 -6.18 13.74
CA ALA A 128 -3.27 -5.08 13.95
C ALA A 128 -3.79 -5.04 15.40
N LYS A 129 -4.12 -6.21 15.98
CA LYS A 129 -4.47 -6.33 17.40
C LYS A 129 -3.35 -5.81 18.31
N SER A 130 -2.11 -6.18 18.03
CA SER A 130 -0.94 -5.74 18.80
C SER A 130 -0.72 -4.23 18.70
N LEU A 131 -0.92 -3.65 17.51
CA LEU A 131 -0.88 -2.20 17.31
C LEU A 131 -1.98 -1.48 18.12
N ARG A 132 -3.20 -2.03 18.15
CA ARG A 132 -4.30 -1.48 18.98
C ARG A 132 -3.99 -1.59 20.47
N GLU A 133 -3.45 -2.70 20.94
CA GLU A 133 -3.05 -2.92 22.34
C GLU A 133 -1.91 -1.99 22.77
N LEU A 134 -0.98 -1.69 21.87
CA LEU A 134 0.04 -0.64 22.06
C LEU A 134 -0.58 0.77 22.09
N GLY A 135 -1.83 0.91 21.65
CA GLY A 135 -2.57 2.17 21.64
C GLY A 135 -2.36 3.01 20.38
N VAL A 136 -2.00 2.41 19.25
CA VAL A 136 -2.01 3.09 17.93
C VAL A 136 -3.46 3.47 17.58
N LYS A 137 -3.66 4.73 17.20
CA LYS A 137 -4.98 5.29 16.86
C LYS A 137 -5.01 5.84 15.42
N PRO A 138 -6.20 6.06 14.83
CA PRO A 138 -6.30 6.74 13.54
C PRO A 138 -5.52 8.06 13.52
N GLY A 139 -4.65 8.23 12.51
CA GLY A 139 -3.78 9.41 12.35
C GLY A 139 -2.41 9.33 13.03
N ASP A 140 -2.16 8.32 13.86
CA ASP A 140 -0.79 7.99 14.29
C ASP A 140 0.05 7.56 13.07
N ARG A 141 1.37 7.77 13.14
CA ARG A 141 2.30 7.33 12.08
C ARG A 141 2.96 6.02 12.48
N VAL A 142 2.97 5.08 11.55
CA VAL A 142 3.71 3.83 11.64
C VAL A 142 4.71 3.80 10.50
N ALA A 143 5.98 3.63 10.83
CA ALA A 143 7.07 3.68 9.87
C ALA A 143 7.75 2.33 9.71
N ALA A 144 8.41 2.12 8.58
CA ALA A 144 9.30 0.99 8.36
C ALA A 144 10.67 1.42 7.81
N TYR A 145 11.71 0.78 8.32
CA TYR A 145 13.05 0.74 7.74
C TYR A 145 13.36 -0.72 7.38
N MET A 146 12.82 -1.17 6.24
CA MET A 146 12.72 -2.59 5.87
C MET A 146 12.96 -2.85 4.37
N PRO A 147 13.51 -4.02 4.00
CA PRO A 147 13.53 -4.49 2.61
C PRO A 147 12.13 -4.90 2.13
N ASN A 148 12.00 -5.23 0.84
CA ASN A 148 10.75 -5.72 0.26
C ASN A 148 10.49 -7.19 0.66
N THR A 149 9.85 -7.37 1.81
CA THR A 149 9.50 -8.68 2.41
C THR A 149 8.00 -8.78 2.66
N MET A 150 7.50 -10.00 2.94
CA MET A 150 6.08 -10.19 3.27
C MET A 150 5.73 -9.47 4.58
N GLU A 151 6.63 -9.45 5.55
CA GLU A 151 6.53 -8.75 6.82
C GLU A 151 6.31 -7.25 6.61
N THR A 152 7.01 -6.64 5.64
CA THR A 152 6.81 -5.21 5.31
C THR A 152 5.39 -4.94 4.79
N ALA A 153 4.84 -5.84 3.96
CA ALA A 153 3.47 -5.72 3.47
C ALA A 153 2.44 -5.95 4.59
N ILE A 154 2.65 -6.96 5.45
CA ILE A 154 1.81 -7.25 6.62
C ILE A 154 1.78 -6.05 7.57
N ALA A 155 2.93 -5.43 7.84
CA ALA A 155 3.03 -4.24 8.67
C ALA A 155 2.26 -3.05 8.10
N MET A 156 2.35 -2.81 6.78
CA MET A 156 1.58 -1.77 6.11
C MET A 156 0.07 -2.02 6.19
N LEU A 157 -0.36 -3.25 5.90
CA LEU A 157 -1.78 -3.63 5.96
C LEU A 157 -2.34 -3.55 7.38
N ALA A 158 -1.56 -3.95 8.40
CA ALA A 158 -1.96 -3.83 9.80
C ALA A 158 -2.01 -2.38 10.28
N ALA A 159 -1.04 -1.55 9.88
CA ALA A 159 -1.04 -0.12 10.21
C ALA A 159 -2.25 0.60 9.57
N THR A 160 -2.51 0.34 8.29
CA THR A 160 -3.60 0.99 7.57
C THR A 160 -4.98 0.44 7.97
N SER A 161 -5.08 -0.80 8.46
CA SER A 161 -6.33 -1.34 9.02
C SER A 161 -6.73 -0.66 10.33
N VAL A 162 -5.76 -0.26 11.17
CA VAL A 162 -5.99 0.50 12.41
C VAL A 162 -6.07 2.01 12.19
N GLY A 163 -6.06 2.47 10.93
CA GLY A 163 -6.15 3.89 10.58
C GLY A 163 -4.86 4.69 10.73
N ALA A 164 -3.72 4.05 10.96
CA ALA A 164 -2.43 4.74 10.99
C ALA A 164 -1.97 5.10 9.57
N ALA A 165 -1.26 6.22 9.46
CA ALA A 165 -0.57 6.60 8.23
C ALA A 165 0.75 5.82 8.12
N TRP A 166 0.93 5.12 7.01
CA TRP A 166 2.12 4.31 6.74
C TRP A 166 3.22 5.12 6.04
N SER A 167 4.46 4.87 6.42
CA SER A 167 5.63 5.38 5.71
C SER A 167 6.74 4.34 5.72
N SER A 168 7.58 4.32 4.68
CA SER A 168 8.67 3.36 4.60
C SER A 168 9.93 3.93 3.95
N CYS A 169 11.06 3.40 4.38
CA CYS A 169 12.37 3.53 3.79
C CYS A 169 12.97 2.13 3.67
N ALA A 170 13.63 1.85 2.55
CA ALA A 170 14.33 0.60 2.34
C ALA A 170 15.66 0.58 3.11
N THR A 171 16.13 -0.61 3.50
CA THR A 171 17.38 -0.77 4.27
C THR A 171 18.66 -0.49 3.48
N ASP A 172 18.54 -0.22 2.18
CA ASP A 172 19.63 0.14 1.29
C ASP A 172 19.97 1.64 1.33
N ILE A 173 19.17 2.47 2.01
CA ILE A 173 19.52 3.87 2.29
C ILE A 173 20.20 4.00 3.66
N GLY A 174 21.15 4.92 3.79
CA GLY A 174 21.83 5.16 5.08
C GLY A 174 20.87 5.64 6.17
N SER A 175 21.22 5.35 7.42
CA SER A 175 20.48 5.74 8.63
C SER A 175 20.16 7.23 8.69
N GLN A 176 21.13 8.12 8.42
CA GLN A 176 20.88 9.56 8.37
C GLN A 176 19.83 9.95 7.32
N ALA A 177 19.87 9.32 6.14
CA ALA A 177 18.89 9.58 5.08
C ALA A 177 17.49 9.06 5.44
N ALA A 178 17.41 7.94 6.16
CA ALA A 178 16.17 7.43 6.72
C ALA A 178 15.65 8.33 7.85
N LEU A 179 16.52 8.83 8.72
CA LEU A 179 16.18 9.74 9.82
C LEU A 179 15.69 11.09 9.30
N ASP A 180 16.33 11.65 8.27
CA ASP A 180 15.88 12.87 7.60
C ASP A 180 14.49 12.74 6.99
N ARG A 181 13.98 11.52 6.79
CA ARG A 181 12.63 11.22 6.29
C ARG A 181 11.69 10.89 7.44
N LEU A 182 11.92 9.75 8.09
CA LEU A 182 11.05 9.20 9.13
C LEU A 182 11.04 10.06 10.40
N GLY A 183 12.13 10.75 10.71
CA GLY A 183 12.17 11.68 11.84
C GLY A 183 11.27 12.90 11.69
N GLN A 184 10.90 13.28 10.46
CA GLN A 184 9.99 14.41 10.22
C GLN A 184 8.53 14.09 10.55
N ILE A 185 8.15 12.81 10.57
CA ILE A 185 6.75 12.38 10.70
C ILE A 185 6.44 11.86 12.10
N GLU A 186 7.43 11.84 13.00
CA GLU A 186 7.29 11.45 14.40
C GLU A 186 6.48 10.14 14.58
N PRO A 187 6.92 9.01 14.02
CA PRO A 187 6.20 7.75 14.12
C PRO A 187 6.16 7.22 15.55
N LYS A 188 5.08 6.52 15.87
CA LYS A 188 4.88 5.85 17.17
C LYS A 188 5.51 4.46 17.19
N VAL A 189 5.54 3.80 16.03
CA VAL A 189 6.09 2.46 15.84
C VAL A 189 7.02 2.46 14.63
N LEU A 190 8.17 1.81 14.77
CA LEU A 190 9.09 1.54 13.68
C LEU A 190 9.22 0.03 13.48
N PHE A 191 8.92 -0.45 12.29
CA PHE A 191 9.26 -1.80 11.85
C PHE A 191 10.63 -1.81 11.19
N THR A 192 11.48 -2.78 11.51
CA THR A 192 12.79 -2.94 10.88
C THR A 192 13.18 -4.41 10.78
N VAL A 193 14.39 -4.69 10.29
CA VAL A 193 14.90 -6.04 10.11
C VAL A 193 16.34 -6.12 10.64
N ASN A 194 16.76 -7.30 11.08
CA ASN A 194 18.15 -7.54 11.49
C ASN A 194 19.16 -7.44 10.33
N GLY A 195 18.75 -7.69 9.09
CA GLY A 195 19.60 -7.57 7.91
C GLY A 195 18.91 -7.97 6.60
N TYR A 196 19.68 -8.01 5.53
CA TYR A 196 19.21 -8.40 4.19
C TYR A 196 20.33 -9.00 3.34
N TYR A 197 19.96 -9.62 2.22
CA TYR A 197 20.91 -10.11 1.21
C TYR A 197 20.84 -9.27 -0.05
N TYR A 198 22.01 -8.94 -0.62
CA TYR A 198 22.10 -8.30 -1.93
C TYR A 198 23.40 -8.71 -2.64
N LYS A 199 23.30 -9.04 -3.94
CA LYS A 199 24.40 -9.60 -4.73
C LYS A 199 25.13 -10.75 -4.02
N GLY A 200 24.36 -11.63 -3.37
CA GLY A 200 24.87 -12.82 -2.67
C GLY A 200 25.62 -12.53 -1.35
N LYS A 201 25.60 -11.29 -0.85
CA LYS A 201 26.24 -10.89 0.42
C LYS A 201 25.19 -10.54 1.47
N ALA A 202 25.44 -10.93 2.72
CA ALA A 202 24.63 -10.52 3.87
C ALA A 202 25.06 -9.12 4.35
N PHE A 203 24.07 -8.26 4.63
CA PHE A 203 24.25 -6.93 5.19
C PHE A 203 23.46 -6.84 6.50
N SER A 204 24.12 -6.45 7.59
CA SER A 204 23.45 -6.16 8.85
C SER A 204 22.77 -4.79 8.79
N SER A 205 21.55 -4.70 9.31
CA SER A 205 20.80 -3.45 9.43
C SER A 205 20.72 -2.94 10.88
N VAL A 206 21.25 -3.69 11.85
CA VAL A 206 21.11 -3.43 13.30
C VAL A 206 21.67 -2.06 13.70
N ALA A 207 22.89 -1.72 13.25
CA ALA A 207 23.53 -0.46 13.60
C ALA A 207 22.75 0.74 13.02
N ASN A 208 22.35 0.65 11.75
CA ASN A 208 21.55 1.69 11.11
C ASN A 208 20.17 1.82 11.76
N ALA A 209 19.53 0.70 12.12
CA ALA A 209 18.26 0.69 12.82
C ALA A 209 18.35 1.33 14.21
N ALA A 210 19.45 1.09 14.94
CA ALA A 210 19.71 1.71 16.24
C ALA A 210 19.85 3.24 16.12
N GLU A 211 20.58 3.73 15.10
CA GLU A 211 20.72 5.16 14.84
C GLU A 211 19.39 5.81 14.46
N VAL A 212 18.62 5.19 13.55
CA VAL A 212 17.30 5.70 13.16
C VAL A 212 16.36 5.74 14.36
N ALA A 213 16.30 4.65 15.15
CA ALA A 213 15.45 4.60 16.33
C ALA A 213 15.87 5.61 17.41
N GLY A 214 17.18 5.76 17.65
CA GLY A 214 17.71 6.74 18.60
C GLY A 214 17.45 8.20 18.20
N GLY A 215 17.33 8.47 16.90
CA GLY A 215 16.99 9.80 16.38
C GLY A 215 15.50 10.16 16.43
N ILE A 216 14.61 9.23 16.79
CA ILE A 216 13.15 9.44 16.80
C ILE A 216 12.60 9.19 18.21
N PRO A 217 12.58 10.20 19.09
CA PRO A 217 12.20 10.04 20.49
C PRO A 217 10.71 9.70 20.70
N THR A 218 9.87 9.87 19.69
CA THR A 218 8.43 9.55 19.75
C THR A 218 8.11 8.06 19.61
N LEU A 219 9.11 7.23 19.28
CA LEU A 219 8.95 5.79 19.14
C LEU A 219 8.66 5.11 20.48
N GLN A 220 7.50 4.46 20.57
CA GLN A 220 7.11 3.62 21.71
C GLN A 220 7.57 2.17 21.55
N LYS A 221 7.75 1.73 20.30
CA LYS A 221 8.17 0.36 19.98
C LYS A 221 8.97 0.32 18.68
N VAL A 222 10.03 -0.48 18.68
CA VAL A 222 10.76 -0.87 17.47
C VAL A 222 10.61 -2.38 17.28
N VAL A 223 9.96 -2.80 16.21
CA VAL A 223 9.65 -4.22 15.96
C VAL A 223 10.62 -4.75 14.92
N VAL A 224 11.43 -5.74 15.30
CA VAL A 224 12.54 -6.23 14.46
C VAL A 224 12.22 -7.61 13.90
N ALA A 225 12.03 -7.68 12.58
CA ALA A 225 11.92 -8.93 11.84
C ALA A 225 13.30 -9.59 11.67
N THR A 226 13.29 -10.93 11.56
CA THR A 226 14.48 -11.73 11.30
C THR A 226 14.46 -12.19 9.85
N TYR A 227 15.42 -11.73 9.04
CA TYR A 227 15.55 -12.17 7.65
C TYR A 227 16.78 -13.08 7.43
N PRO A 228 18.03 -12.63 7.65
CA PRO A 228 19.14 -13.56 7.91
C PRO A 228 18.83 -14.45 9.13
N GLU A 229 19.14 -15.75 9.04
CA GLU A 229 18.82 -16.76 10.07
C GLU A 229 19.51 -16.51 11.43
N GLU A 230 20.56 -15.70 11.44
CA GLU A 230 21.28 -15.35 12.67
C GLU A 230 20.50 -14.34 13.51
N LYS A 231 20.16 -14.73 14.75
CA LYS A 231 19.57 -13.81 15.72
C LYS A 231 20.56 -12.70 16.02
N ALA A 232 20.14 -11.46 15.78
CA ALA A 232 20.94 -10.29 16.13
C ALA A 232 20.74 -9.89 17.59
N ASP A 233 21.79 -9.31 18.18
CA ASP A 233 21.68 -8.57 19.44
C ASP A 233 20.89 -7.27 19.20
N LEU A 234 19.70 -7.19 19.79
CA LEU A 234 18.81 -6.04 19.67
C LEU A 234 18.99 -5.02 20.81
N SER A 235 19.87 -5.29 21.78
CA SER A 235 20.06 -4.45 22.99
C SER A 235 20.41 -3.00 22.68
N ARG A 236 21.02 -2.75 21.52
CA ARG A 236 21.44 -1.42 21.05
C ARG A 236 20.31 -0.62 20.39
N ILE A 237 19.17 -1.25 20.08
CA ILE A 237 18.04 -0.58 19.44
C ILE A 237 17.05 -0.18 20.56
N PRO A 238 16.80 1.11 20.80
CA PRO A 238 15.86 1.55 21.83
C PRO A 238 14.46 0.98 21.61
N ASN A 239 13.79 0.56 22.69
CA ASN A 239 12.43 0.03 22.65
C ASN A 239 12.23 -1.18 21.71
N ALA A 240 13.29 -1.92 21.41
CA ALA A 240 13.25 -3.03 20.47
C ALA A 240 12.55 -4.27 21.04
N VAL A 241 11.79 -4.94 20.18
CA VAL A 241 11.22 -6.27 20.41
C VAL A 241 11.34 -7.11 19.14
N PRO A 242 11.59 -8.42 19.24
CA PRO A 242 11.48 -9.32 18.10
C PRO A 242 10.06 -9.30 17.51
N TRP A 243 9.95 -9.46 16.19
CA TRP A 243 8.66 -9.51 15.48
C TRP A 243 7.68 -10.51 16.10
N GLU A 244 8.12 -11.74 16.33
CA GLU A 244 7.29 -12.80 16.90
C GLU A 244 6.76 -12.48 18.31
N ASP A 245 7.54 -11.74 19.10
CA ASP A 245 7.17 -11.37 20.46
C ASP A 245 6.20 -10.19 20.49
N PHE A 246 6.16 -9.39 19.42
CA PHE A 246 5.21 -8.30 19.27
C PHE A 246 3.84 -8.78 18.80
N LEU A 247 3.76 -9.88 18.06
CA LEU A 247 2.49 -10.41 17.54
C LEU A 247 1.58 -10.89 18.67
N SER A 248 0.28 -10.64 18.51
CA SER A 248 -0.75 -11.19 19.39
C SER A 248 -0.61 -12.70 19.50
N ARG A 249 -0.71 -13.20 20.74
CA ARG A 249 -0.69 -14.63 21.05
C ARG A 249 -2.01 -15.33 20.69
N GLU A 250 -3.06 -14.57 20.44
CA GLU A 250 -4.30 -15.10 19.88
C GLU A 250 -4.03 -15.57 18.45
N ARG A 251 -4.43 -16.82 18.14
CA ARG A 251 -4.10 -17.44 16.86
C ARG A 251 -4.90 -16.86 15.70
N ASP A 252 -6.17 -16.53 15.93
CA ASP A 252 -7.09 -16.03 14.91
C ASP A 252 -7.97 -14.89 15.46
N PRO A 253 -7.37 -13.76 15.85
CA PRO A 253 -8.14 -12.62 16.32
C PRO A 253 -9.00 -12.06 15.19
N ALA A 254 -10.14 -11.47 15.55
CA ALA A 254 -10.99 -10.78 14.57
C ALA A 254 -10.20 -9.65 13.88
N LEU A 255 -10.27 -9.62 12.54
CA LEU A 255 -9.68 -8.54 11.75
C LEU A 255 -10.67 -7.38 11.62
N GLU A 256 -10.46 -6.34 12.43
CA GLU A 256 -11.26 -5.12 12.44
C GLU A 256 -10.60 -4.01 11.61
N PHE A 257 -11.42 -3.21 10.94
CA PHE A 257 -10.99 -2.12 10.05
C PHE A 257 -11.63 -0.80 10.47
N GLU A 258 -10.80 0.22 10.73
CA GLU A 258 -11.29 1.56 11.05
C GLU A 258 -11.95 2.19 9.82
N GLN A 259 -13.20 2.65 9.97
CA GLN A 259 -13.99 3.24 8.89
C GLN A 259 -13.83 4.76 8.87
N LEU A 260 -12.98 5.24 7.97
CA LEU A 260 -12.43 6.60 8.01
C LEU A 260 -12.85 7.43 6.79
N PRO A 261 -12.80 8.78 6.86
CA PRO A 261 -13.07 9.64 5.71
C PRO A 261 -12.24 9.27 4.47
N PHE A 262 -12.75 9.57 3.29
CA PHE A 262 -12.06 9.30 2.01
C PHE A 262 -10.65 9.91 1.94
N ASP A 263 -10.46 11.09 2.53
CA ASP A 263 -9.21 11.84 2.57
C ASP A 263 -8.30 11.51 3.76
N HIS A 264 -8.69 10.52 4.59
CA HIS A 264 -7.86 10.09 5.73
C HIS A 264 -6.45 9.67 5.26
N PRO A 265 -5.35 10.15 5.87
CA PRO A 265 -4.00 9.82 5.43
C PRO A 265 -3.70 8.32 5.45
N VAL A 266 -3.23 7.77 4.32
CA VAL A 266 -2.78 6.37 4.22
C VAL A 266 -1.28 6.26 4.05
N TYR A 267 -0.68 7.11 3.23
CA TYR A 267 0.75 7.08 2.92
C TYR A 267 1.39 8.44 3.15
N ILE A 268 2.59 8.40 3.71
CA ILE A 268 3.53 9.52 3.73
C ILE A 268 4.78 9.09 2.97
N MET A 269 4.97 9.64 1.78
CA MET A 269 6.14 9.39 0.92
C MET A 269 7.04 10.62 0.87
N PHE A 270 8.27 10.44 0.40
CA PHE A 270 9.27 11.51 0.39
C PHE A 270 9.76 11.78 -1.03
N SER A 271 9.81 13.05 -1.44
CA SER A 271 10.51 13.44 -2.66
C SER A 271 11.94 13.87 -2.36
N SER A 272 12.84 13.66 -3.32
CA SER A 272 14.19 14.21 -3.28
C SER A 272 14.12 15.73 -3.40
N GLY A 273 14.27 16.45 -2.28
CA GLY A 273 14.43 17.89 -2.29
C GLY A 273 15.79 18.27 -2.86
N THR A 274 15.86 19.30 -3.70
CA THR A 274 17.12 19.82 -4.23
C THR A 274 17.78 20.85 -3.30
N THR A 275 17.06 21.35 -2.29
CA THR A 275 17.48 22.51 -1.47
C THR A 275 17.24 22.33 0.04
N GLY A 276 16.97 21.11 0.53
CA GLY A 276 16.73 20.87 1.95
C GLY A 276 16.31 19.43 2.27
N LYS A 277 15.78 19.21 3.48
CA LYS A 277 15.23 17.91 3.89
C LYS A 277 14.16 17.42 2.89
N PRO A 278 14.03 16.09 2.67
CA PRO A 278 13.01 15.53 1.79
C PRO A 278 11.60 16.02 2.14
N LYS A 279 10.78 16.37 1.15
CA LYS A 279 9.42 16.87 1.41
C LYS A 279 8.49 15.70 1.72
N CYS A 280 7.70 15.81 2.78
CA CYS A 280 6.66 14.84 3.14
C CYS A 280 5.43 15.02 2.25
N LEU A 281 5.11 14.01 1.45
CA LEU A 281 3.94 13.96 0.58
C LEU A 281 2.89 13.05 1.22
N VAL A 282 1.84 13.65 1.76
CA VAL A 282 0.72 12.92 2.39
C VAL A 282 -0.34 12.62 1.33
N GLN A 283 -0.82 11.38 1.30
CA GLN A 283 -1.85 10.94 0.38
C GLN A 283 -3.03 10.30 1.12
N GLY A 284 -4.26 10.62 0.70
CA GLY A 284 -5.49 10.10 1.29
C GLY A 284 -5.80 8.66 0.84
N ALA A 285 -6.40 7.88 1.74
CA ALA A 285 -6.73 6.47 1.59
C ALA A 285 -7.60 6.18 0.37
N GLY A 286 -8.72 6.88 0.25
CA GLY A 286 -9.66 6.68 -0.84
C GLY A 286 -9.08 7.09 -2.19
N GLY A 287 -8.36 8.23 -2.23
CA GLY A 287 -7.74 8.73 -3.46
C GLY A 287 -6.69 7.78 -4.01
N ILE A 288 -5.82 7.25 -3.15
CA ILE A 288 -4.83 6.25 -3.53
C ILE A 288 -5.50 4.95 -3.96
N LEU A 289 -6.46 4.46 -3.18
CA LEU A 289 -7.15 3.21 -3.46
C LEU A 289 -7.78 3.21 -4.86
N ILE A 290 -8.65 4.19 -5.14
CA ILE A 290 -9.40 4.22 -6.39
C ILE A 290 -8.48 4.50 -7.59
N ASN A 291 -7.45 5.33 -7.43
CA ASN A 291 -6.50 5.58 -8.51
C ASN A 291 -5.63 4.36 -8.82
N HIS A 292 -5.11 3.68 -7.80
CA HIS A 292 -4.32 2.46 -8.01
C HIS A 292 -5.18 1.34 -8.61
N LEU A 293 -6.41 1.13 -8.13
CA LEU A 293 -7.30 0.12 -8.71
C LEU A 293 -7.66 0.46 -10.16
N LYS A 294 -7.89 1.73 -10.50
CA LYS A 294 -8.05 2.17 -11.90
C LYS A 294 -6.84 1.77 -12.74
N GLU A 295 -5.62 2.07 -12.28
CA GLU A 295 -4.38 1.73 -12.99
C GLU A 295 -4.20 0.21 -13.14
N LEU A 296 -4.33 -0.54 -12.06
CA LEU A 296 -4.14 -1.98 -12.05
C LEU A 296 -5.19 -2.69 -12.92
N ILE A 297 -6.47 -2.39 -12.72
CA ILE A 297 -7.57 -3.06 -13.41
C ILE A 297 -7.61 -2.65 -14.88
N LEU A 298 -7.57 -1.34 -15.19
CA LEU A 298 -7.82 -0.84 -16.54
C LEU A 298 -6.55 -0.71 -17.39
N HIS A 299 -5.46 -0.20 -16.81
CA HIS A 299 -4.27 0.17 -17.58
C HIS A 299 -3.24 -0.96 -17.64
N THR A 300 -3.24 -1.86 -16.66
CA THR A 300 -2.41 -3.08 -16.70
C THR A 300 -3.20 -4.34 -17.01
N ASP A 301 -4.52 -4.23 -17.17
CA ASP A 301 -5.43 -5.33 -17.47
C ASP A 301 -5.36 -6.49 -16.44
N LEU A 302 -5.01 -6.17 -15.18
CA LEU A 302 -4.80 -7.15 -14.12
C LEU A 302 -6.11 -7.83 -13.74
N LYS A 303 -6.09 -9.16 -13.68
CA LYS A 303 -7.22 -10.02 -13.29
C LYS A 303 -6.83 -10.89 -12.11
N ARG A 304 -7.82 -11.52 -11.48
CA ARG A 304 -7.64 -12.30 -10.24
C ARG A 304 -6.86 -13.61 -10.43
N GLU A 305 -6.75 -14.05 -11.67
CA GLU A 305 -5.95 -15.20 -12.09
C GLU A 305 -4.49 -14.85 -12.36
N ASP A 306 -4.15 -13.56 -12.45
CA ASP A 306 -2.82 -13.10 -12.81
C ASP A 306 -1.87 -13.12 -11.61
N ARG A 307 -0.57 -12.96 -11.91
CA ARG A 307 0.48 -12.71 -10.93
C ARG A 307 1.27 -11.51 -11.40
N ILE A 308 1.34 -10.49 -10.56
CA ILE A 308 2.09 -9.28 -10.85
C ILE A 308 3.44 -9.30 -10.15
N LEU A 309 4.49 -8.90 -10.86
CA LEU A 309 5.83 -8.70 -10.34
C LEU A 309 6.32 -7.32 -10.77
N TYR A 310 6.76 -6.53 -9.79
CA TYR A 310 7.50 -5.30 -10.04
C TYR A 310 8.79 -5.33 -9.21
N ILE A 311 9.94 -5.21 -9.85
CA ILE A 311 11.24 -5.14 -9.15
C ILE A 311 11.37 -3.74 -8.55
N THR A 312 11.22 -3.65 -7.23
CA THR A 312 11.16 -2.36 -6.52
C THR A 312 11.63 -2.50 -5.07
N THR A 313 11.84 -1.36 -4.41
CA THR A 313 12.22 -1.25 -3.00
C THR A 313 11.17 -0.47 -2.23
N CYS A 314 11.14 -0.62 -0.90
CA CYS A 314 10.17 0.05 -0.03
C CYS A 314 10.37 1.58 0.07
N SER A 315 11.38 2.15 -0.58
CA SER A 315 11.56 3.59 -0.73
C SER A 315 10.88 4.16 -1.98
N TRP A 316 10.41 3.31 -2.90
CA TRP A 316 9.86 3.73 -4.18
C TRP A 316 8.34 3.58 -4.19
N MET A 317 7.64 4.54 -4.79
CA MET A 317 6.16 4.50 -4.87
C MET A 317 5.62 3.27 -5.61
N MET A 318 6.43 2.64 -6.47
CA MET A 318 6.05 1.40 -7.16
C MET A 318 5.80 0.25 -6.18
N TRP A 319 6.44 0.25 -5.00
CA TRP A 319 6.12 -0.72 -3.96
C TRP A 319 4.71 -0.52 -3.42
N ASN A 320 4.32 0.73 -3.10
CA ASN A 320 2.97 1.07 -2.63
C ASN A 320 1.90 0.76 -3.68
N TRP A 321 2.18 1.05 -4.95
CA TRP A 321 1.33 0.70 -6.08
C TRP A 321 1.16 -0.81 -6.24
N LEU A 322 2.25 -1.57 -6.14
CA LEU A 322 2.24 -3.03 -6.19
C LEU A 322 1.37 -3.63 -5.07
N GLN A 323 1.40 -3.07 -3.85
CA GLN A 323 0.56 -3.60 -2.75
C GLN A 323 -0.94 -3.47 -3.04
N SER A 324 -1.36 -2.44 -3.79
CA SER A 324 -2.77 -2.28 -4.16
C SER A 324 -3.29 -3.38 -5.11
N SER A 325 -2.41 -4.19 -5.71
CA SER A 325 -2.81 -5.35 -6.52
C SER A 325 -3.61 -6.38 -5.74
N LEU A 326 -3.40 -6.48 -4.42
CA LEU A 326 -4.20 -7.33 -3.52
C LEU A 326 -5.71 -7.02 -3.59
N GLY A 327 -6.08 -5.76 -3.88
CA GLY A 327 -7.48 -5.36 -4.03
C GLY A 327 -8.13 -5.85 -5.32
N VAL A 328 -7.33 -6.24 -6.33
CA VAL A 328 -7.82 -6.89 -7.56
C VAL A 328 -8.01 -8.39 -7.32
N GLY A 329 -7.14 -8.99 -6.50
CA GLY A 329 -7.19 -10.38 -6.04
C GLY A 329 -6.10 -11.23 -6.64
#